data_AF-A0A7S1PXC2-F1
#
_entry.id   AF-A0A7S1PXC2-F1
#
_cell.length_a   1.000
_cell.length_b   1.000
_cell.length_c   1.000
_cell.angle_alpha   90.00
_cell.angle_beta   90.00
_cell.angle_gamma   90.00
#
_symmetry.space_group_name_H-M   'P 1'
#
loop_
_entity.id
_entity.type
_entity.pdbx_description
1 polymer ?
#
loop_
_entity_poly.entity_id
_entity_poly.type
_entity_poly.pdbx_seq_one_letter_code
_entity_poly.pdbx_strand_id
1 'polypeptide(L)'
;GDPRMPAASDRTPKGVAFLRALETNGNPESGRLCNDPLASCMLPWHFRLLAERFPASVLGLCSRKFPGVGEHFGARTRYFDDCVNSAIDDGYKQVVILGAGYDTRPYRLKPAAYFEIDRP
;
A
#
# COMPACT_ATOMS: atom_id res chain seq x y z
N GLY A 1 23.89 -10.08 20.01
CA GLY A 1 22.42 -9.91 19.93
C GLY A 1 21.91 -10.77 18.81
N ASP A 2 20.76 -11.45 19.00
CA ASP A 2 20.16 -12.42 18.05
C ASP A 2 19.77 -11.74 16.71
N PRO A 3 20.09 -12.32 15.52
CA PRO A 3 19.77 -11.74 14.21
C PRO A 3 18.30 -11.88 13.75
N ARG A 4 17.39 -12.48 14.53
CA ARG A 4 16.07 -12.93 14.03
C ARG A 4 14.85 -12.15 14.53
N MET A 5 15.04 -10.95 15.06
CA MET A 5 13.90 -10.06 15.34
C MET A 5 13.63 -9.22 14.09
N PRO A 6 12.43 -9.26 13.47
CA PRO A 6 12.10 -8.32 12.42
C PRO A 6 12.25 -6.92 13.01
N ALA A 7 13.15 -6.13 12.43
CA ALA A 7 13.50 -4.81 12.92
C ALA A 7 12.21 -4.00 13.12
N ALA A 8 12.11 -3.24 14.21
CA ALA A 8 10.94 -2.42 14.56
C ALA A 8 10.40 -1.57 13.39
N SER A 9 11.27 -1.26 12.44
CA SER A 9 11.01 -0.58 11.17
C SER A 9 10.02 -1.25 10.21
N ASP A 10 9.80 -2.55 10.30
CA ASP A 10 8.97 -3.29 9.33
C ASP A 10 7.46 -3.26 9.67
N ARG A 11 7.12 -2.78 10.88
CA ARG A 11 5.72 -2.73 11.36
C ARG A 11 4.89 -1.70 10.62
N THR A 12 5.44 -0.50 10.46
CA THR A 12 4.75 0.63 9.83
C THR A 12 4.44 0.37 8.35
N PRO A 13 5.42 0.01 7.48
CA PRO A 13 5.14 -0.18 6.06
C PRO A 13 4.17 -1.36 5.81
N LYS A 14 4.28 -2.44 6.58
CA LYS A 14 3.31 -3.54 6.57
C LYS A 14 1.89 -3.10 6.98
N GLY A 15 1.77 -2.26 8.00
CA GLY A 15 0.48 -1.70 8.43
C GLY A 15 -0.18 -0.86 7.33
N VAL A 16 0.61 -0.04 6.62
CA VAL A 16 0.12 0.74 5.47
C VAL A 16 -0.29 -0.16 4.32
N ALA A 17 0.48 -1.22 4.02
CA ALA A 17 0.10 -2.22 3.02
C ALA A 17 -1.20 -2.94 3.38
N PHE A 18 -1.39 -3.29 4.66
CA PHE A 18 -2.63 -3.87 5.12
C PHE A 18 -3.83 -2.93 4.96
N LEU A 19 -3.68 -1.65 5.29
CA LEU A 19 -4.75 -0.66 5.09
C LEU A 19 -5.10 -0.45 3.61
N ARG A 20 -4.10 -0.42 2.71
CA ARG A 20 -4.35 -0.39 1.25
C ARG A 20 -5.10 -1.63 0.77
N ALA A 21 -4.75 -2.81 1.28
CA ALA A 21 -5.43 -4.05 0.92
C ALA A 21 -6.89 -4.05 1.41
N LEU A 22 -7.13 -3.58 2.64
CA LEU A 22 -8.48 -3.41 3.19
C LEU A 22 -9.31 -2.42 2.38
N GLU A 23 -8.73 -1.28 2.01
CA GLU A 23 -9.39 -0.26 1.17
C GLU A 23 -9.75 -0.81 -0.21
N THR A 24 -8.81 -1.50 -0.86
CA THR A 24 -8.98 -2.07 -2.21
C THR A 24 -10.04 -3.16 -2.24
N ASN A 25 -10.09 -4.02 -1.23
CA ASN A 25 -11.01 -5.16 -1.18
C ASN A 25 -12.36 -4.82 -0.51
N GLY A 26 -12.41 -3.77 0.30
CA GLY A 26 -13.57 -3.40 1.11
C GLY A 26 -14.53 -2.42 0.46
N ASN A 27 -14.06 -1.66 -0.53
CA ASN A 27 -14.85 -0.63 -1.20
C ASN A 27 -15.12 -0.98 -2.66
N PRO A 28 -16.29 -0.62 -3.20
CA PRO A 28 -16.58 -0.77 -4.62
C PRO A 28 -15.67 0.13 -5.46
N GLU A 29 -15.49 -0.24 -6.73
CA GLU A 29 -14.55 0.45 -7.62
C GLU A 29 -14.81 1.96 -7.77
N SER A 30 -16.08 2.36 -7.75
CA SER A 30 -16.52 3.75 -7.88
C SER A 30 -16.25 4.60 -6.62
N GLY A 31 -16.06 3.97 -5.46
CA GLY A 31 -15.92 4.65 -4.17
C GLY A 31 -14.57 4.48 -3.49
N ARG A 32 -13.73 3.52 -3.93
CA ARG A 32 -12.42 3.27 -3.32
C ARG A 32 -11.51 4.49 -3.47
N LEU A 33 -10.73 4.79 -2.44
CA LEU A 33 -9.74 5.87 -2.43
C LEU A 33 -8.42 5.46 -3.07
N CYS A 34 -8.06 4.18 -3.04
CA CYS A 34 -6.92 3.64 -3.77
C CYS A 34 -7.25 2.27 -4.36
N ASN A 35 -6.46 1.83 -5.34
CA ASN A 35 -6.58 0.51 -5.94
C ASN A 35 -5.22 -0.18 -5.98
N ASP A 36 -5.00 -1.09 -5.03
CA ASP A 36 -3.75 -1.83 -4.88
C ASP A 36 -4.00 -3.34 -4.79
N PRO A 37 -4.24 -4.01 -5.93
CA PRO A 37 -4.63 -5.41 -5.95
C PRO A 37 -3.50 -6.35 -5.48
N LEU A 38 -2.27 -5.86 -5.41
CA LEU A 38 -1.09 -6.64 -5.02
C LEU A 38 -0.77 -6.51 -3.53
N ALA A 39 -1.34 -5.52 -2.83
CA ALA A 39 -1.05 -5.27 -1.43
C ALA A 39 -1.35 -6.48 -0.52
N SER A 40 -2.44 -7.22 -0.76
CA SER A 40 -2.77 -8.41 0.05
C SER A 40 -1.78 -9.56 -0.17
N CYS A 41 -1.27 -9.71 -1.40
CA CYS A 41 -0.33 -10.77 -1.78
C CYS A 41 1.05 -10.60 -1.13
N MET A 42 1.45 -9.36 -0.83
CA MET A 42 2.73 -9.06 -0.16
C MET A 42 2.69 -9.33 1.35
N LEU A 43 1.51 -9.53 1.93
CA LEU A 43 1.33 -9.67 3.37
C LEU A 43 1.42 -11.13 3.84
N PRO A 44 1.78 -11.38 5.11
CA PRO A 44 1.67 -12.71 5.70
C PRO A 44 0.25 -13.26 5.58
N TRP A 45 0.14 -14.59 5.44
CA TRP A 45 -1.12 -15.28 5.11
C TRP A 45 -2.33 -14.87 5.96
N HIS A 46 -2.14 -14.59 7.26
CA HIS A 46 -3.22 -14.20 8.16
C HIS A 46 -3.71 -12.78 7.90
N PHE A 47 -2.81 -11.83 7.61
CA PHE A 47 -3.21 -10.48 7.18
C PHE A 47 -3.89 -10.52 5.82
N ARG A 48 -3.36 -11.31 4.88
CA ARG A 48 -3.99 -11.53 3.58
C ARG A 48 -5.41 -12.07 3.72
N LEU A 49 -5.59 -13.12 4.53
CA LEU A 49 -6.90 -13.73 4.79
C LEU A 49 -7.89 -12.71 5.36
N LEU A 50 -7.47 -11.89 6.33
CA LEU A 50 -8.31 -10.84 6.90
C LEU A 50 -8.70 -9.79 5.84
N ALA A 51 -7.74 -9.35 5.03
CA ALA A 51 -7.98 -8.34 4.00
C ALA A 51 -8.83 -8.86 2.83
N GLU A 52 -8.79 -10.15 2.52
CA GLU A 52 -9.58 -10.71 1.42
C GLU A 52 -10.97 -11.15 1.87
N ARG A 53 -11.11 -11.68 3.09
CA ARG A 53 -12.38 -12.26 3.57
C ARG A 53 -13.25 -11.29 4.36
N PHE A 54 -12.65 -10.34 5.08
CA PHE A 54 -13.36 -9.43 5.98
C PHE A 54 -12.94 -7.95 5.86
N PRO A 55 -12.68 -7.42 4.64
CA PRO A 55 -12.03 -6.12 4.49
C PRO A 55 -12.80 -4.96 5.14
N ALA A 56 -14.10 -4.83 4.85
CA ALA A 56 -14.92 -3.74 5.39
C ALA A 56 -15.04 -3.80 6.92
N SER A 57 -15.20 -4.99 7.49
CA SER A 57 -15.30 -5.17 8.95
C SER A 57 -14.00 -4.81 9.67
N VAL A 58 -12.86 -5.24 9.11
CA VAL A 58 -11.55 -4.94 9.69
C VAL A 58 -11.20 -3.47 9.52
N LEU A 59 -11.48 -2.88 8.35
CA LEU A 59 -11.29 -1.45 8.13
C LEU A 59 -12.16 -0.62 9.09
N GLY A 60 -13.43 -0.99 9.29
CA GLY A 60 -14.31 -0.35 10.26
C GLY A 60 -13.78 -0.44 11.70
N LEU A 61 -13.17 -1.56 12.09
CA LEU A 61 -12.51 -1.69 13.40
C LEU A 61 -11.28 -0.77 13.51
N CYS A 62 -10.47 -0.68 12.45
CA CYS A 62 -9.34 0.23 12.36
C CYS A 62 -9.79 1.69 12.49
N SER A 63 -10.81 2.10 11.74
CA SER A 63 -11.37 3.47 11.77
C SER A 63 -12.01 3.79 13.12
N ARG A 64 -12.60 2.82 13.82
CA ARG A 64 -13.10 3.04 15.19
C ARG A 64 -11.98 3.31 16.19
N LYS A 65 -10.82 2.67 16.02
CA LYS A 65 -9.66 2.84 16.91
C LYS A 65 -8.85 4.09 16.53
N PHE A 66 -8.74 4.37 15.24
CA PHE A 66 -8.00 5.47 14.65
C PHE A 66 -8.86 6.13 13.57
N PRO A 67 -9.71 7.10 13.93
CA PRO A 67 -10.58 7.77 12.97
C PRO A 67 -9.80 8.36 11.80
N GLY A 68 -10.28 8.15 10.57
CA GLY A 68 -9.65 8.68 9.36
C GLY A 68 -8.45 7.90 8.84
N VAL A 69 -8.07 6.78 9.48
CA VAL A 69 -6.84 6.05 9.09
C VAL A 69 -6.93 5.44 7.70
N GLY A 70 -8.08 4.85 7.34
CA GLY A 70 -8.31 4.30 6.01
C GLY A 70 -8.27 5.39 4.95
N GLU A 71 -8.99 6.47 5.22
CA GLU A 71 -9.11 7.63 4.35
C GLU A 71 -7.75 8.29 4.11
N HIS A 72 -6.95 8.46 5.17
CA HIS A 72 -5.62 9.03 5.08
C HIS A 72 -4.70 8.20 4.18
N PHE A 73 -4.59 6.88 4.42
CA PHE A 73 -3.67 6.05 3.65
C PHE A 73 -4.19 5.74 2.25
N GLY A 74 -5.51 5.65 2.06
CA GLY A 74 -6.14 5.56 0.74
C GLY A 74 -5.86 6.81 -0.10
N ALA A 75 -6.19 8.00 0.42
CA ALA A 75 -5.96 9.26 -0.28
C ALA A 75 -4.47 9.52 -0.53
N ARG A 76 -3.60 9.25 0.44
CA ARG A 76 -2.15 9.34 0.26
C ARG A 76 -1.66 8.42 -0.87
N THR A 77 -2.18 7.21 -0.95
CA THR A 77 -1.80 6.25 -2.01
C THR A 77 -2.18 6.78 -3.38
N ARG A 78 -3.44 7.22 -3.56
CA ARG A 78 -3.93 7.83 -4.81
C ARG A 78 -3.12 9.05 -5.19
N TYR A 79 -2.86 9.97 -4.26
CA TYR A 79 -2.11 11.18 -4.55
C TYR A 79 -0.75 10.87 -5.19
N PHE A 80 0.02 9.95 -4.59
CA PHE A 80 1.31 9.57 -5.16
C PHE A 80 1.19 8.78 -6.46
N ASP A 81 0.13 7.99 -6.65
CA ASP A 81 -0.11 7.30 -7.91
C ASP A 81 -0.39 8.28 -9.05
N ASP A 82 -1.22 9.29 -8.78
CA ASP A 82 -1.55 10.35 -9.71
C ASP A 82 -0.29 11.15 -10.07
N CYS A 83 0.52 11.54 -9.07
CA CYS A 83 1.81 12.21 -9.32
C CYS A 83 2.75 11.39 -10.21
N VAL A 84 2.89 10.08 -9.95
CA VAL A 84 3.77 9.20 -10.74
C VAL A 84 3.26 9.05 -12.16
N ASN A 85 1.96 8.80 -12.33
CA ASN A 85 1.36 8.66 -13.65
C ASN A 85 1.46 9.95 -14.47
N SER A 86 1.17 11.10 -13.85
CA SER A 86 1.30 12.41 -14.50
C SER A 86 2.75 12.70 -14.90
N ALA A 87 3.72 12.41 -14.04
CA ALA A 87 5.13 12.55 -14.42
C ALA A 87 5.51 11.64 -15.60
N ILE A 88 5.02 10.40 -15.63
CA ILE A 88 5.29 9.50 -16.77
C ILE A 88 4.67 10.06 -18.07
N ASP A 89 3.45 10.62 -17.98
CA ASP A 89 2.77 11.27 -19.10
C ASP A 89 3.52 12.51 -19.60
N ASP A 90 4.13 13.27 -18.69
CA ASP A 90 4.99 14.42 -19.00
C ASP A 90 6.37 14.03 -19.58
N GLY A 91 6.60 12.73 -19.79
CA GLY A 91 7.78 12.21 -20.50
C GLY A 91 8.91 11.73 -19.61
N TYR A 92 8.77 11.80 -18.28
CA TYR A 92 9.76 11.25 -17.35
C TYR A 92 9.83 9.72 -17.50
N LYS A 93 11.05 9.16 -17.49
CA LYS A 93 11.30 7.73 -17.78
C LYS A 93 11.80 6.92 -16.58
N GLN A 94 12.12 7.59 -15.47
CA GLN A 94 12.69 6.97 -14.28
C GLN A 94 11.91 7.40 -13.04
N VAL A 95 11.58 6.45 -12.17
CA VAL A 95 10.91 6.67 -10.89
C VAL A 95 11.75 6.05 -9.79
N VAL A 96 12.13 6.83 -8.78
CA VAL A 96 12.88 6.35 -7.61
C VAL A 96 11.94 6.32 -6.41
N ILE A 97 11.78 5.15 -5.79
CA ILE A 97 10.98 4.96 -4.58
C ILE A 97 11.93 4.76 -3.40
N LEU A 98 11.94 5.72 -2.48
CA LEU A 98 12.77 5.69 -1.27
C LEU A 98 11.97 5.11 -0.10
N GLY A 99 12.53 4.09 0.55
CA GLY A 99 11.84 3.30 1.57
C GLY A 99 10.68 2.51 0.97
N ALA A 100 10.96 1.78 -0.11
CA ALA A 100 9.94 1.12 -0.93
C ALA A 100 9.07 0.14 -0.13
N GLY A 101 9.66 -0.65 0.77
CA GLY A 101 8.96 -1.55 1.67
C GLY A 101 7.98 -2.49 0.95
N TYR A 102 6.70 -2.16 1.06
CA TYR A 102 5.60 -2.92 0.45
C TYR A 102 4.94 -2.16 -0.72
N ASP A 103 5.63 -1.18 -1.32
CA ASP A 103 5.14 -0.44 -2.48
C ASP A 103 5.01 -1.38 -3.68
N THR A 104 3.89 -1.27 -4.40
CA THR A 104 3.56 -2.12 -5.54
C THR A 104 3.43 -1.31 -6.84
N ARG A 105 3.69 0.00 -6.79
CA ARG A 105 3.60 0.91 -7.95
C ARG A 105 4.32 0.41 -9.19
N PRO A 106 5.57 -0.10 -9.11
CA PRO A 106 6.28 -0.62 -10.28
C PRO A 106 5.51 -1.71 -11.04
N TYR A 107 4.63 -2.41 -10.35
CA TYR A 107 3.87 -3.55 -10.88
C TYR A 107 2.44 -3.20 -11.31
N ARG A 108 1.92 -2.00 -10.96
CA ARG A 108 0.53 -1.61 -11.24
C ARG A 108 0.33 -0.25 -11.90
N LEU A 109 1.35 0.60 -11.94
CA LEU A 109 1.31 1.90 -12.60
C LEU A 109 1.87 1.84 -14.02
N LYS A 110 1.88 2.97 -14.72
CA LYS A 110 2.42 3.09 -16.08
C LYS A 110 3.89 2.63 -16.15
N PRO A 111 4.32 2.06 -17.28
CA PRO A 111 5.67 1.55 -17.43
C PRO A 111 6.70 2.69 -17.40
N ALA A 112 7.73 2.50 -16.58
CA ALA A 112 8.93 3.34 -16.46
C ALA A 112 10.06 2.48 -15.88
N ALA A 113 11.30 3.00 -15.84
CA ALA A 113 12.35 2.37 -15.06
C ALA A 113 12.16 2.72 -13.57
N TYR A 114 11.72 1.75 -12.78
CA TYR A 114 11.55 1.90 -11.34
C TYR A 114 12.82 1.46 -10.60
N PHE A 115 13.28 2.30 -9.68
CA PHE A 115 14.38 2.01 -8.76
C PHE A 115 13.85 2.04 -7.33
N GLU A 116 13.89 0.90 -6.67
CA GLU A 116 13.43 0.74 -5.29
C GLU A 116 14.63 0.73 -4.34
N ILE A 117 14.68 1.71 -3.45
CA ILE A 117 15.74 1.84 -2.46
C ILE A 117 15.15 1.56 -1.09
N ASP A 118 15.57 0.47 -0.47
CA ASP A 118 15.25 0.16 0.91
C ASP A 118 16.45 -0.50 1.60
N ARG A 119 16.32 -0.75 2.91
CA ARG A 119 17.30 -1.49 3.68
C ARG A 119 17.29 -2.97 3.28
N PRO A 120 18.45 -3.65 3.35
CA PRO A 120 18.56 -5.09 3.14
C PRO A 120 17.74 -5.91 4.14
#